data_AF-A0A7M3ZZE4-F1
#
_entry.id   AF-A0A7M3ZZE4-F1
#
_cell.length_a   1.000
_cell.length_b   1.000
_cell.length_c   1.000
_cell.angle_alpha   90.00
_cell.angle_beta   90.00
_cell.angle_gamma   90.00
#
_symmetry.space_group_name_H-M   'P 1'
#
loop_
_entity.id
_entity.type
_entity.pdbx_description
1 polymer ?
#
loop_
_entity_poly.entity_id
_entity_poly.type
_entity_poly.pdbx_seq_one_letter_code
_entity_poly.pdbx_strand_id
1 'polypeptide(L)'
;MERSLKFGDEVGGHILSGHIFDTGIIKKKTTSGDQMSLNILAPPSIHKYLTEKGYIAVDGISLTVGKVVDGCFDLHIIPETMRLTILDTKEVGDIVNIEIDSNTQLIVETIERLLKDKVA
;
A
#
# COMPACT_ATOMS: atom_id res chain seq x y z
N MET A 1 12.76 -1.95 -13.86
CA MET A 1 12.38 -0.62 -14.40
C MET A 1 10.95 -0.74 -14.88
N GLU A 2 9.99 -0.17 -14.15
CA GLU A 2 8.62 -0.03 -14.64
C GLU A 2 8.57 1.09 -15.67
N ARG A 3 7.93 0.84 -16.81
CA ARG A 3 7.68 1.84 -17.85
C ARG A 3 6.40 2.60 -17.48
N SER A 4 6.38 3.90 -17.76
CA SER A 4 5.17 4.72 -17.63
C SER A 4 3.98 4.06 -18.33
N LEU A 5 2.84 3.95 -17.63
CA LEU A 5 1.60 3.39 -18.14
C LEU A 5 1.24 4.01 -19.49
N LYS A 6 1.00 3.16 -20.49
CA LYS A 6 0.26 3.56 -21.68
C LYS A 6 -1.23 3.45 -21.34
N PHE A 7 -1.97 4.51 -21.60
CA PHE A 7 -3.42 4.54 -21.53
C PHE A 7 -3.99 3.40 -22.40
N GLY A 8 -4.48 2.31 -21.78
CA GLY A 8 -5.03 1.15 -22.48
C GLY A 8 -4.69 -0.23 -21.92
N ASP A 9 -3.72 -0.36 -21.00
CA ASP A 9 -3.47 -1.64 -20.31
C ASP A 9 -4.48 -1.83 -19.16
N GLU A 10 -4.97 -3.06 -18.97
CA GLU A 10 -6.05 -3.42 -18.04
C GLU A 10 -5.81 -2.84 -16.64
N VAL A 11 -6.67 -1.90 -16.23
CA VAL A 11 -6.64 -1.29 -14.90
C VAL A 11 -7.21 -2.29 -13.89
N GLY A 12 -6.38 -3.26 -13.50
CA GLY A 12 -6.69 -4.22 -12.41
C GLY A 12 -6.43 -3.67 -11.01
N GLY A 13 -6.03 -2.40 -10.88
CA GLY A 13 -5.63 -1.77 -9.62
C GLY A 13 -6.11 -0.32 -9.49
N HIS A 14 -5.48 0.46 -8.62
CA HIS A 14 -5.74 1.90 -8.47
C HIS A 14 -4.71 2.75 -9.22
N ILE A 15 -5.01 4.03 -9.42
CA ILE A 15 -4.10 4.96 -10.13
C ILE A 15 -2.89 5.22 -9.25
N LEU A 16 -1.71 4.88 -9.75
CA LEU A 16 -0.42 5.21 -9.13
C LEU A 16 0.08 6.54 -9.68
N SER A 17 0.35 7.46 -8.77
CA SER A 17 0.99 8.75 -9.03
C SER A 17 2.51 8.63 -9.19
N GLY A 18 3.13 7.59 -8.60
CA GLY A 18 4.58 7.45 -8.51
C GLY A 18 5.21 8.36 -7.44
N HIS A 19 4.40 8.94 -6.56
CA HIS A 19 4.83 9.75 -5.42
C HIS A 19 4.93 8.88 -4.17
N ILE A 20 6.16 8.55 -3.78
CA ILE A 20 6.42 7.83 -2.53
C ILE A 20 6.01 8.74 -1.37
N PHE A 21 5.02 8.30 -0.61
CA PHE A 21 4.50 9.06 0.53
C PHE A 21 5.41 8.87 1.76
N ASP A 22 5.78 7.63 2.04
CA ASP A 22 6.74 7.28 3.10
C ASP A 22 7.29 5.87 2.86
N THR A 23 8.06 5.35 3.81
CA THR A 23 8.60 3.99 3.78
C THR A 23 8.08 3.14 4.94
N GLY A 24 7.87 1.85 4.69
CA GLY A 24 7.51 0.87 5.70
C GLY A 24 8.56 -0.22 5.86
N ILE A 25 8.38 -1.07 6.89
CA ILE A 25 9.29 -2.19 7.18
C ILE A 25 8.49 -3.49 7.16
N ILE A 26 8.98 -4.49 6.44
CA ILE A 26 8.39 -5.84 6.50
C ILE A 26 8.64 -6.45 7.88
N LYS A 27 7.59 -6.62 8.67
CA LYS A 27 7.65 -7.23 10.02
C LYS A 27 7.50 -8.73 9.99
N LYS A 28 6.73 -9.25 9.03
CA LYS A 28 6.49 -10.68 8.88
C LYS A 28 6.25 -11.01 7.41
N LYS A 29 6.81 -12.13 6.98
CA LYS A 29 6.56 -12.76 5.68
C LYS A 29 6.13 -14.20 5.95
N THR A 30 5.00 -14.60 5.39
CA THR A 30 4.50 -15.97 5.50
C THR A 30 4.13 -16.47 4.12
N THR A 31 4.65 -17.63 3.75
CA THR A 31 4.30 -18.31 2.49
C THR A 31 3.55 -19.59 2.82
N SER A 32 2.44 -19.83 2.16
CA SER A 32 1.60 -21.02 2.36
C SER A 32 1.06 -21.49 1.01
N GLY A 33 1.62 -22.59 0.50
CA GLY A 33 1.36 -23.03 -0.87
C GLY A 33 1.81 -21.96 -1.87
N ASP A 34 0.91 -21.58 -2.77
CA ASP A 34 1.16 -20.57 -3.80
C ASP A 34 0.75 -19.15 -3.37
N GLN A 35 0.50 -18.91 -2.07
CA GLN A 35 0.16 -17.58 -1.55
C GLN A 35 1.24 -17.07 -0.61
N MET A 36 1.51 -15.76 -0.71
CA MET A 36 2.36 -15.04 0.23
C MET A 36 1.55 -13.98 0.96
N SER A 37 1.83 -13.81 2.24
CA SER A 37 1.31 -12.72 3.04
C SER A 37 2.45 -11.93 3.67
N LEU A 38 2.40 -10.61 3.52
CA LEU A 38 3.33 -9.68 4.13
C LEU A 38 2.59 -8.87 5.21
N ASN A 39 3.24 -8.65 6.34
CA ASN A 39 2.82 -7.70 7.34
C ASN A 39 3.83 -6.56 7.35
N ILE A 40 3.38 -5.34 7.06
CA ILE A 40 4.23 -4.15 6.93
C ILE A 40 3.91 -3.20 8.07
N LEU A 41 4.96 -2.79 8.80
CA LEU A 41 4.89 -1.69 9.74
C LEU A 41 4.92 -0.37 8.97
N ALA A 42 3.86 0.42 9.11
CA ALA A 42 3.77 1.75 8.54
C ALA A 42 4.18 2.81 9.58
N PRO A 43 4.80 3.92 9.15
CA PRO A 43 5.03 5.08 10.00
C PRO A 43 3.69 5.78 10.34
N PRO A 44 3.63 6.53 11.46
CA PRO A 44 2.40 7.20 11.90
C PRO A 44 1.78 8.16 10.88
N SER A 45 2.59 8.73 9.98
CA SER A 45 2.19 9.57 8.85
C SER A 45 1.17 8.87 7.93
N ILE A 46 1.26 7.54 7.80
CA ILE A 46 0.44 6.73 6.89
C ILE A 46 -0.84 6.21 7.56
N HIS A 47 -0.86 6.08 8.88
CA HIS A 47 -1.90 5.33 9.62
C HIS A 47 -3.33 5.79 9.29
N LYS A 48 -3.57 7.09 9.16
CA LYS A 48 -4.90 7.65 8.86
C LYS A 48 -5.40 7.39 7.44
N TYR A 49 -4.50 6.97 6.55
CA TYR A 49 -4.82 6.60 5.16
C TYR A 49 -4.96 5.08 4.99
N LEU A 50 -4.62 4.28 6.01
CA LEU A 50 -4.81 2.83 5.98
C LEU A 50 -6.26 2.50 6.31
N THR A 51 -6.98 1.99 5.32
CA THR A 51 -8.34 1.48 5.48
C THR A 51 -8.37 0.03 5.02
N GLU A 52 -8.92 -0.88 5.83
CA GLU A 52 -9.09 -2.28 5.43
C GLU A 52 -9.91 -2.35 4.14
N LYS A 53 -9.49 -3.22 3.21
CA LYS A 53 -10.04 -3.34 1.84
C LYS A 53 -9.84 -2.10 0.96
N GLY A 54 -9.09 -1.11 1.44
CA GLY A 54 -8.60 0.00 0.64
C GLY A 54 -7.45 -0.42 -0.27
N TYR A 55 -6.97 0.53 -1.06
CA TYR A 55 -5.83 0.33 -1.95
C TYR A 55 -4.58 1.02 -1.42
N ILE A 56 -3.44 0.38 -1.66
CA ILE A 56 -2.12 0.92 -1.33
C ILE A 56 -1.11 0.41 -2.35
N ALA A 57 -0.10 1.21 -2.67
CA ALA A 57 1.04 0.74 -3.45
C ALA A 57 2.23 0.44 -2.54
N VAL A 58 2.87 -0.72 -2.77
CA VAL A 58 4.12 -1.08 -2.10
C VAL A 58 5.17 -1.38 -3.16
N ASP A 59 6.29 -0.64 -3.13
CA ASP A 59 7.35 -0.70 -4.14
C ASP A 59 6.81 -0.60 -5.59
N GLY A 60 5.81 0.27 -5.80
CA GLY A 60 5.16 0.49 -7.11
C GLY A 60 4.03 -0.49 -7.45
N ILE A 61 3.75 -1.46 -6.58
CA ILE A 61 2.78 -2.53 -6.87
C ILE A 61 1.48 -2.22 -6.15
N SER A 62 0.40 -2.03 -6.92
CA SER A 62 -0.95 -1.81 -6.39
C SER A 62 -1.48 -3.08 -5.72
N LEU A 63 -1.78 -3.00 -4.42
CA LEU A 63 -2.27 -4.09 -3.60
C LEU A 63 -3.48 -3.64 -2.78
N THR A 64 -4.24 -4.62 -2.29
CA THR A 64 -5.36 -4.38 -1.37
C THR A 64 -4.88 -4.50 0.06
N VAL A 65 -5.21 -3.49 0.87
CA VAL A 65 -4.94 -3.48 2.31
C VAL A 65 -5.80 -4.55 2.97
N GLY A 66 -5.15 -5.50 3.63
CA GLY A 66 -5.79 -6.51 4.47
C GLY A 66 -6.15 -5.94 5.84
N LYS A 67 -5.88 -6.72 6.88
CA LYS A 67 -6.13 -6.33 8.26
C LYS A 67 -5.18 -5.21 8.69
N VAL A 68 -5.66 -4.23 9.45
CA VAL A 68 -4.83 -3.15 10.01
C VAL A 68 -4.85 -3.23 11.54
N VAL A 69 -3.70 -3.45 12.18
CA VAL A 69 -3.57 -3.60 13.64
C VAL A 69 -2.23 -3.04 14.11
N ASP A 70 -2.24 -2.25 15.18
CA ASP A 70 -1.04 -1.73 15.86
C ASP A 70 -0.05 -1.02 14.92
N GLY A 71 -0.56 -0.27 13.94
CA GLY A 71 0.26 0.44 12.95
C GLY A 71 0.86 -0.45 11.85
N CYS A 72 0.53 -1.74 11.84
CA CYS A 72 0.85 -2.66 10.77
C CYS A 72 -0.37 -2.93 9.88
N PHE A 73 -0.11 -3.27 8.62
CA PHE A 73 -1.14 -3.75 7.71
C PHE A 73 -0.70 -5.02 6.99
N ASP A 74 -1.66 -5.90 6.73
CA ASP A 74 -1.44 -7.14 5.99
C ASP A 74 -1.64 -6.92 4.49
N LEU A 75 -0.87 -7.65 3.70
CA LEU A 75 -1.01 -7.74 2.25
C LEU A 75 -1.05 -9.21 1.85
N HIS A 76 -1.98 -9.55 0.96
CA HIS A 76 -2.07 -10.88 0.37
C HIS A 76 -1.62 -10.81 -1.08
N ILE A 77 -0.59 -11.59 -1.41
CA ILE A 77 0.05 -11.59 -2.72
C ILE A 77 -0.29 -12.90 -3.42
N ILE A 78 -0.89 -12.78 -4.60
CA ILE A 78 -1.23 -13.89 -5.46
C ILE A 78 0.00 -14.38 -6.25
N PRO A 79 0.01 -15.65 -6.71
CA PRO A 79 1.17 -16.23 -7.38
C PRO A 79 1.68 -15.44 -8.58
N GLU A 80 0.79 -14.85 -9.36
CA GLU A 80 1.17 -14.04 -10.52
C GLU A 80 1.97 -12.79 -10.11
N THR A 81 1.53 -12.09 -9.06
CA THR A 81 2.23 -10.93 -8.51
C THR A 81 3.60 -11.31 -7.94
N MET A 82 3.72 -12.48 -7.29
CA MET A 82 5.03 -12.95 -6.82
C MET A 82 6.01 -13.19 -7.97
N ARG A 83 5.56 -13.76 -9.08
CA ARG A 83 6.40 -14.07 -10.24
C ARG A 83 6.84 -12.84 -11.03
N LEU A 84 5.98 -11.82 -11.09
CA LEU A 84 6.20 -10.63 -11.90
C LEU A 84 6.89 -9.48 -11.14
N THR A 85 7.07 -9.60 -9.82
CA THR A 85 7.56 -8.50 -8.98
C THR A 85 8.72 -8.90 -8.07
N ILE A 86 9.36 -7.89 -7.46
CA ILE A 86 10.48 -8.11 -6.54
C ILE A 86 10.04 -8.52 -5.13
N LEU A 87 8.73 -8.52 -4.83
CA LEU A 87 8.22 -8.75 -3.47
C LEU A 87 8.59 -10.13 -2.94
N ASP A 88 8.74 -11.12 -3.82
CA ASP A 88 9.17 -12.47 -3.42
C ASP A 88 10.62 -12.50 -2.88
N THR A 89 11.47 -11.59 -3.37
CA THR A 89 12.87 -11.50 -2.95
C THR A 89 13.09 -10.71 -1.67
N LYS A 90 12.07 -9.98 -1.20
CA LYS A 90 12.14 -9.15 0.00
C LYS A 90 12.01 -10.01 1.25
N GLU A 91 12.77 -9.67 2.28
CA GLU A 91 12.81 -10.42 3.54
C GLU A 91 12.32 -9.57 4.73
N VAL A 92 12.10 -10.23 5.87
CA VAL A 92 11.74 -9.54 7.11
C VAL A 92 12.86 -8.57 7.49
N GLY A 93 12.49 -7.31 7.76
CA GLY A 93 13.41 -6.21 8.04
C GLY A 93 13.68 -5.30 6.84
N ASP A 94 13.32 -5.72 5.63
CA ASP A 94 13.51 -4.89 4.45
C ASP A 94 12.58 -3.68 4.46
N ILE A 95 13.11 -2.58 3.91
CA ILE A 95 12.37 -1.35 3.67
C ILE A 95 11.62 -1.47 2.34
N VAL A 96 10.39 -0.98 2.34
CA VAL A 96 9.53 -0.88 1.17
C VAL A 96 8.99 0.53 1.04
N ASN A 97 8.88 1.02 -0.19
CA ASN A 97 8.26 2.30 -0.48
C ASN A 97 6.75 2.16 -0.40
N ILE A 98 6.07 3.10 0.24
CA ILE A 98 4.62 3.13 0.35
C ILE A 98 4.08 4.35 -0.37
N GLU A 99 3.10 4.10 -1.23
CA GLU A 99 2.29 5.13 -1.87
C GLU A 99 0.83 4.93 -1.46
N ILE A 100 0.19 6.01 -1.01
CA ILE A 100 -1.22 6.01 -0.63
C ILE A 100 -2.08 6.38 -1.84
N ASP A 101 -3.28 5.81 -1.91
CA ASP A 101 -4.25 6.18 -2.94
C ASP A 101 -4.60 7.67 -2.85
N SER A 102 -4.45 8.40 -3.96
CA SER A 102 -4.64 9.85 -3.99
C SER A 102 -6.09 10.27 -3.68
N ASN A 103 -7.07 9.43 -4.00
CA ASN A 103 -8.47 9.71 -3.63
C ASN A 103 -8.66 9.61 -2.12
N THR A 104 -8.12 8.57 -1.51
CA THR A 104 -8.11 8.38 -0.06
C THR A 104 -7.45 9.57 0.63
N GLN A 105 -6.28 10.00 0.14
CA GLN A 105 -5.60 11.17 0.67
C GLN A 105 -6.49 12.43 0.62
N LEU A 106 -7.05 12.73 -0.56
CA LEU A 106 -7.90 13.90 -0.76
C LEU A 106 -9.14 13.90 0.14
N ILE A 107 -9.79 12.74 0.29
CA ILE A 107 -10.98 12.58 1.13
C ILE A 107 -10.63 12.84 2.60
N VAL A 108 -9.58 12.18 3.11
CA VAL A 108 -9.14 12.32 4.51
C VAL A 108 -8.77 13.78 4.80
N GLU A 109 -7.96 14.41 3.95
CA GLU A 109 -7.54 15.81 4.14
C GLU A 109 -8.71 16.79 4.07
N THR A 110 -9.66 16.57 3.16
CA THR A 110 -10.86 17.41 3.04
C THR A 110 -11.72 17.32 4.30
N ILE A 111 -11.94 16.11 4.81
CA ILE A 111 -12.71 15.90 6.04
C ILE A 111 -12.01 16.56 7.24
N GLU A 112 -10.69 16.38 7.39
CA GLU A 112 -9.93 17.01 8.47
C GLU A 112 -10.04 18.54 8.44
N ARG A 113 -9.96 19.15 7.25
CA ARG A 113 -10.12 20.60 7.09
C ARG A 113 -11.52 21.06 7.52
N LEU A 114 -12.56 20.39 7.04
CA LEU A 114 -13.95 20.71 7.39
C LEU A 114 -14.23 20.56 8.89
N LEU A 115 -13.62 19.58 9.56
CA LEU A 115 -13.75 19.40 11.00
C LEU A 115 -13.03 20.50 11.79
N LYS A 116 -11.85 20.93 11.33
CA LYS A 116 -11.13 22.07 11.95
C LYS A 116 -11.94 23.37 11.84
N ASP A 117 -12.53 23.63 10.68
CA ASP A 117 -13.31 24.85 10.45
C ASP A 117 -14.62 24.90 11.26
N LYS A 118 -15.17 23.74 11.66
CA LYS A 118 -16.39 23.67 12.50
C LYS A 118 -16.13 23.80 14.00
N VAL A 119 -14.88 23.65 14.44
CA VAL A 119 -14.47 23.72 15.85
C VAL A 119 -13.80 25.07 16.17
N ALA A 120 -13.54 25.88 15.13
CA ALA A 120 -13.00 27.23 15.22
C ALA A 120 -14.09 28.30 15.40
#